data_AF-A0A4S2N334-F1
#
_entry.id   AF-A0A4S2N334-F1
#
_cell.length_a   1.000
_cell.length_b   1.000
_cell.length_c   1.000
_cell.angle_alpha   90.00
_cell.angle_beta   90.00
_cell.angle_gamma   90.00
#
_symmetry.space_group_name_H-M   'P 1'
#
loop_
_entity.id
_entity.type
_entity.pdbx_description
1 polymer ?
#
loop_
_entity_poly.entity_id
_entity_poly.type
_entity_poly.pdbx_seq_one_letter_code
_entity_poly.pdbx_strand_id
1 'polypeptide(L)'
;MDVYYYFNYMSSAWMVLEAIPLIVSPAVIIALLSPEVRESTTLEEYLSRSLGLTLVAFAVLLLLLTGSVPLTSSLSSPSGDPAGTDPTDPTAPYAVPALTVSLVYHMAVSFYCYTMWTAGHAYTYTISVVVHAGLAAIGLWVMMFGTSDGRISRKTGADKRTSGFPFKNVEAEKKNAGKKRV
;
A
#
# COMPACT_ATOMS: atom_id res chain seq x y z
N MET A 1 -3.73 16.32 -0.08
CA MET A 1 -4.28 15.12 0.57
C MET A 1 -3.80 13.93 -0.23
N ASP A 2 -2.70 13.37 0.24
CA ASP A 2 -1.76 12.58 -0.56
C ASP A 2 -2.32 11.18 -0.84
N VAL A 3 -2.16 10.66 -2.06
CA VAL A 3 -2.71 9.35 -2.49
C VAL A 3 -2.29 8.21 -1.56
N TYR A 4 -1.17 8.40 -0.86
CA TYR A 4 -0.70 7.57 0.25
C TYR A 4 -1.76 7.31 1.33
N TYR A 5 -2.42 8.34 1.86
CA TYR A 5 -3.42 8.15 2.92
C TYR A 5 -4.63 7.38 2.40
N TYR A 6 -5.08 7.69 1.19
CA TYR A 6 -6.18 6.95 0.55
C TYR A 6 -5.83 5.48 0.37
N PHE A 7 -4.62 5.17 -0.10
CA PHE A 7 -4.16 3.79 -0.21
C PHE A 7 -4.22 3.08 1.15
N ASN A 8 -3.64 3.65 2.21
CA ASN A 8 -3.65 3.00 3.53
C ASN A 8 -5.06 2.82 4.09
N TYR A 9 -5.93 3.84 3.98
CA TYR A 9 -7.31 3.74 4.44
C TYR A 9 -8.12 2.71 3.65
N MET A 10 -7.97 2.68 2.32
CA MET A 10 -8.65 1.71 1.47
C MET A 10 -8.15 0.28 1.74
N SER A 11 -6.84 0.09 1.87
CA SER A 11 -6.24 -1.21 2.19
C SER A 11 -6.69 -1.73 3.55
N SER A 12 -6.64 -0.89 4.59
CA SER A 12 -7.12 -1.26 5.93
C SER A 12 -8.63 -1.54 5.93
N ALA A 13 -9.44 -0.72 5.24
CA ALA A 13 -10.88 -0.95 5.15
C ALA A 13 -11.19 -2.27 4.43
N TRP A 14 -10.46 -2.60 3.37
CA TRP A 14 -10.62 -3.85 2.65
C TRP A 14 -10.25 -5.07 3.50
N MET A 15 -9.11 -5.03 4.21
CA MET A 15 -8.69 -6.11 5.12
C MET A 15 -9.73 -6.36 6.23
N VAL A 16 -10.31 -5.30 6.79
CA VAL A 16 -11.38 -5.42 7.79
C VAL A 16 -12.65 -5.99 7.15
N LEU A 17 -13.01 -5.55 5.94
CA LEU A 17 -14.16 -6.08 5.22
C LEU A 17 -14.05 -7.58 4.96
N GLU A 18 -12.87 -8.08 4.55
CA GLU A 18 -12.60 -9.51 4.38
C GLU A 18 -12.59 -10.27 5.71
N ALA A 19 -12.13 -9.64 6.79
CA ALA A 19 -12.10 -10.25 8.11
C ALA A 19 -13.50 -10.53 8.68
N ILE A 20 -14.50 -9.70 8.37
CA ILE A 20 -15.87 -9.86 8.90
C ILE A 20 -16.44 -11.26 8.62
N PRO A 21 -16.56 -11.72 7.36
CA PRO A 21 -17.11 -13.05 7.10
C PRO A 21 -16.18 -14.16 7.63
N LEU A 22 -14.86 -13.98 7.63
CA LEU A 22 -13.92 -14.94 8.21
C LEU A 22 -14.09 -15.15 9.72
N ILE A 23 -14.50 -14.12 10.47
CA ILE A 23 -14.71 -14.18 11.92
C ILE A 23 -16.14 -14.60 12.24
N VAL A 24 -17.12 -13.91 11.66
CA VAL A 24 -18.55 -14.04 12.01
C VAL A 24 -19.13 -15.34 11.46
N SER A 25 -18.79 -15.70 10.21
CA SER A 25 -19.31 -16.90 9.57
C SER A 25 -18.29 -17.55 8.62
N PRO A 26 -17.30 -18.28 9.16
CA PRO A 26 -16.32 -19.01 8.37
C PRO A 26 -16.94 -19.90 7.29
N ALA A 27 -18.07 -20.53 7.62
CA ALA A 27 -18.80 -21.43 6.71
C ALA A 27 -19.19 -20.76 5.39
N VAL A 28 -19.54 -19.46 5.39
CA VAL A 28 -19.89 -18.73 4.17
C VAL A 28 -18.70 -18.67 3.22
N ILE A 29 -17.52 -18.29 3.72
CA ILE A 29 -16.31 -18.18 2.89
C ILE A 29 -15.84 -19.55 2.43
N ILE A 30 -15.88 -20.55 3.30
CA ILE A 30 -15.52 -21.93 2.96
C ILE A 30 -16.45 -22.45 1.85
N ALA A 31 -17.76 -22.25 1.96
CA ALA A 31 -18.71 -22.66 0.93
C ALA A 31 -18.53 -21.92 -0.40
N LEU A 32 -18.12 -20.65 -0.37
CA LEU A 32 -17.88 -19.84 -1.57
C LEU A 32 -16.58 -20.20 -2.31
N LEU A 33 -15.59 -20.75 -1.60
CA LEU A 33 -14.27 -21.09 -2.14
C LEU A 33 -14.10 -22.59 -2.40
N SER A 34 -14.92 -23.42 -1.74
CA SER A 34 -14.92 -24.87 -1.93
C SER A 34 -15.59 -25.24 -3.25
N PRO A 35 -15.07 -26.23 -3.99
CA PRO A 35 -15.73 -26.75 -5.18
C PRO A 35 -17.06 -27.45 -4.87
N GLU A 36 -17.25 -27.91 -3.62
CA GLU A 36 -18.46 -28.59 -3.16
C GLU A 36 -18.97 -27.94 -1.86
N VAL A 37 -20.29 -27.77 -1.76
CA VAL A 37 -20.93 -27.27 -0.54
C VAL A 37 -20.94 -28.37 0.51
N ARG A 38 -20.18 -28.17 1.59
CA ARG A 38 -20.08 -29.10 2.72
C ARG A 38 -20.00 -28.37 4.04
N GLU A 39 -20.15 -29.11 5.13
CA GLU A 39 -19.91 -28.57 6.47
C GLU A 39 -18.44 -28.21 6.66
N SER A 40 -18.21 -27.09 7.36
CA SER A 40 -16.89 -26.63 7.74
C SER A 40 -16.32 -27.52 8.83
N THR A 41 -15.07 -27.94 8.65
CA THR A 41 -14.36 -28.65 9.71
C THR A 41 -13.88 -27.68 10.78
N THR A 42 -13.67 -28.17 12.02
CA THR A 42 -13.15 -27.36 13.12
C THR A 42 -11.82 -26.69 12.79
N LEU A 43 -10.97 -27.34 11.99
CA LEU A 43 -9.69 -26.79 11.55
C LEU A 43 -9.88 -25.58 10.63
N GLU A 44 -10.78 -25.69 9.65
CA GLU A 44 -11.05 -24.61 8.70
C GLU A 44 -11.68 -23.39 9.38
N GLU A 45 -12.57 -23.63 10.34
CA GLU A 45 -13.11 -22.55 11.16
C GLU A 45 -12.04 -21.87 12.01
N TYR A 46 -11.16 -22.65 12.65
CA TYR A 46 -10.05 -22.12 13.43
C TYR A 46 -9.12 -21.26 12.57
N LEU A 47 -8.71 -21.77 11.40
CA LEU A 47 -7.84 -21.05 10.48
C LEU A 47 -8.51 -19.80 9.92
N SER A 48 -9.80 -19.87 9.56
CA SER A 48 -10.56 -18.71 9.06
C SER A 48 -10.65 -17.61 10.11
N ARG A 49 -11.06 -17.95 11.35
CA ARG A 49 -11.15 -16.96 12.44
C ARG A 49 -9.78 -16.37 12.78
N SER A 50 -8.73 -17.20 12.83
CA SER A 50 -7.37 -16.75 13.10
C SER A 50 -6.84 -15.82 12.01
N LEU A 51 -7.12 -16.14 10.74
CA LEU A 51 -6.78 -15.28 9.61
C LEU A 51 -7.54 -13.95 9.69
N GLY A 52 -8.85 -13.98 9.94
CA GLY A 52 -9.65 -12.76 10.09
C GLY A 52 -9.13 -11.85 11.21
N LEU A 53 -8.81 -12.41 12.38
CA LEU A 53 -8.19 -11.64 13.48
C LEU A 53 -6.82 -11.05 13.09
N THR A 54 -6.02 -11.80 12.34
CA THR A 54 -4.73 -11.34 11.82
C THR A 54 -4.88 -10.19 10.82
N LEU A 55 -5.88 -10.26 9.93
CA LEU A 55 -6.20 -9.19 8.98
C LEU A 55 -6.62 -7.90 9.69
N VAL A 56 -7.43 -8.00 10.75
CA VAL A 56 -7.80 -6.85 11.59
C VAL A 56 -6.56 -6.24 12.26
N ALA A 57 -5.71 -7.08 12.86
CA ALA A 57 -4.47 -6.59 13.49
C ALA A 57 -3.55 -5.92 12.47
N PHE A 58 -3.42 -6.49 11.26
CA PHE A 58 -2.60 -5.92 10.19
C PHE A 58 -3.17 -4.59 9.68
N ALA A 59 -4.49 -4.49 9.51
CA ALA A 59 -5.18 -3.25 9.15
C ALA A 59 -4.93 -2.14 10.19
N VAL A 60 -5.01 -2.46 11.48
CA VAL A 60 -4.73 -1.52 12.58
C VAL A 60 -3.26 -1.08 12.55
N LEU A 61 -2.32 -2.02 12.39
CA LEU A 61 -0.90 -1.68 12.27
C LEU A 61 -0.64 -0.74 11.09
N LEU A 62 -1.25 -1.01 9.93
CA LEU A 62 -1.10 -0.15 8.75
C LEU A 62 -1.57 1.30 9.03
N LEU A 63 -2.71 1.47 9.72
CA LEU A 63 -3.21 2.79 10.11
C LEU A 63 -2.33 3.52 11.12
N LEU A 64 -1.76 2.78 12.09
CA LEU A 64 -0.84 3.33 13.08
C LEU A 64 0.47 3.80 12.42
N LEU A 65 0.97 3.06 11.44
CA LEU A 65 2.23 3.35 10.75
C LEU A 65 2.06 4.39 9.62
N THR A 66 0.84 4.76 9.27
CA THR A 66 0.51 5.78 8.26
C THR A 66 0.86 7.21 8.70
N GLY A 67 1.08 7.44 10.00
CA GLY A 67 1.31 8.79 10.54
C GLY A 67 0.01 9.55 10.85
N SER A 68 -1.16 8.96 10.55
CA SER A 68 -2.48 9.47 10.93
C SER A 68 -2.75 9.40 12.45
N VAL A 69 -2.04 8.53 13.17
CA VAL A 69 -2.09 8.44 14.63
C VAL A 69 -0.71 8.83 15.18
N PRO A 70 -0.60 9.89 16.00
CA PRO A 70 0.68 10.28 16.59
C PRO A 70 1.21 9.17 17.50
N LEU A 71 2.42 8.68 17.23
CA LEU A 71 3.07 7.64 18.05
C LEU A 71 3.85 8.22 19.24
N THR A 72 3.84 9.55 19.43
CA THR A 72 4.50 10.24 20.54
C THR A 72 3.47 10.73 21.56
N SER A 73 3.87 10.77 22.84
CA SER A 73 3.03 11.18 23.97
C SER A 73 2.80 12.70 24.06
N SER A 74 3.46 13.49 23.22
CA SER A 74 3.18 14.91 23.06
C SER A 74 2.21 15.10 21.90
N LEU A 75 0.99 15.56 22.21
CA LEU A 75 0.09 16.24 21.27
C LEU A 75 0.69 17.60 20.83
N SER A 76 2.01 17.67 20.61
CA SER A 76 2.61 18.75 19.85
C SER A 76 2.00 18.64 18.48
N SER A 77 1.18 19.64 18.15
CA SER A 77 0.34 19.76 16.96
C SER A 77 0.95 19.03 15.78
N PRO A 78 0.18 18.25 14.99
CA PRO A 78 0.67 17.83 13.70
C PRO A 78 1.18 19.11 13.04
N SER A 79 2.48 19.15 12.72
CA SER A 79 2.97 20.17 11.79
C SER A 79 1.95 20.15 10.67
N GLY A 80 1.30 21.27 10.35
CA GLY A 80 0.14 21.30 9.43
C GLY A 80 0.41 20.74 8.03
N ASP A 81 1.62 20.24 7.79
CA ASP A 81 1.99 19.39 6.68
C ASP A 81 1.51 17.94 6.91
N PRO A 82 0.71 17.38 5.98
CA PRO A 82 0.39 15.96 6.01
C PRO A 82 1.69 15.14 5.98
N ALA A 83 1.78 14.08 6.78
CA ALA A 83 2.97 13.22 6.76
C ALA A 83 3.22 12.74 5.33
N GLY A 84 4.38 13.12 4.81
CA GLY A 84 4.84 12.82 3.48
C GLY A 84 5.50 11.44 3.46
N THR A 85 5.53 10.85 2.27
CA THR A 85 6.27 9.62 2.01
C THR A 85 7.76 9.86 1.76
N ASP A 86 8.28 11.06 2.06
CA ASP A 86 9.71 11.35 1.99
C ASP A 86 10.42 10.56 3.10
N PRO A 87 11.45 9.76 2.80
CA PRO A 87 12.21 9.01 3.80
C PRO A 87 12.92 9.89 4.83
N THR A 88 12.97 11.21 4.62
CA THR A 88 13.50 12.20 5.57
C THR A 88 12.42 12.91 6.39
N ASP A 89 11.15 12.58 6.20
CA ASP A 89 10.05 13.17 6.96
C ASP A 89 10.03 12.63 8.41
N PRO A 90 10.22 13.49 9.43
CA PRO A 90 10.18 13.07 10.82
C PRO A 90 8.77 12.68 11.31
N THR A 91 7.71 13.01 10.58
CA THR A 91 6.32 12.78 11.02
C THR A 91 5.82 11.36 10.74
N ALA A 92 6.38 10.65 9.76
CA ALA A 92 6.03 9.25 9.46
C ALA A 92 7.27 8.42 9.02
N PRO A 93 8.20 8.11 9.93
CA PRO A 93 9.43 7.39 9.61
C PRO A 93 9.21 5.96 9.07
N TYR A 94 8.02 5.38 9.31
CA TYR A 94 7.65 4.04 8.87
C TYR A 94 6.74 4.04 7.64
N ALA A 95 6.49 5.19 7.00
CA ALA A 95 5.56 5.29 5.89
C ALA A 95 5.96 4.40 4.69
N VAL A 96 7.22 4.48 4.26
CA VAL A 96 7.74 3.72 3.12
C VAL A 96 7.84 2.21 3.42
N PRO A 97 8.38 1.76 4.58
CA PRO A 97 8.33 0.35 4.94
C PRO A 97 6.91 -0.22 5.03
N ALA A 98 5.97 0.50 5.65
CA ALA A 98 4.58 0.06 5.77
C ALA A 98 3.87 -0.03 4.40
N LEU A 99 4.11 0.95 3.52
CA LEU A 99 3.67 0.92 2.12
C LEU A 99 4.22 -0.31 1.40
N THR A 100 5.51 -0.60 1.57
CA THR A 100 6.17 -1.72 0.89
C THR A 100 5.58 -3.06 1.34
N VAL A 101 5.39 -3.25 2.65
CA VAL A 101 4.83 -4.49 3.21
C VAL A 101 3.38 -4.70 2.75
N SER A 102 2.55 -3.67 2.81
CA SER A 102 1.16 -3.74 2.35
C SER A 102 1.05 -3.95 0.84
N LEU A 103 1.89 -3.30 0.03
CA LEU A 103 1.98 -3.52 -1.40
C LEU A 103 2.33 -4.98 -1.74
N VAL A 104 3.37 -5.53 -1.10
CA VAL A 104 3.76 -6.93 -1.29
C VAL A 104 2.65 -7.88 -0.87
N TYR A 105 1.95 -7.60 0.22
CA TYR A 105 0.78 -8.36 0.64
C TYR A 105 -0.32 -8.37 -0.43
N HIS A 106 -0.72 -7.21 -0.96
CA HIS A 106 -1.75 -7.14 -2.00
C HIS A 106 -1.32 -7.87 -3.29
N MET A 107 -0.06 -7.73 -3.70
CA MET A 107 0.47 -8.47 -4.84
C MET A 107 0.45 -9.99 -4.62
N ALA A 108 0.88 -10.46 -3.44
CA ALA A 108 0.92 -11.88 -3.11
C ALA A 108 -0.48 -12.50 -3.09
N VAL A 109 -1.45 -11.84 -2.45
CA VAL A 109 -2.85 -12.30 -2.41
C VAL A 109 -3.45 -12.30 -3.80
N SER A 110 -3.30 -11.20 -4.56
CA SER A 110 -3.81 -11.13 -5.93
C SER A 110 -3.23 -12.22 -6.82
N PHE A 111 -1.93 -12.48 -6.72
CA PHE A 111 -1.28 -13.53 -7.50
C PHE A 111 -1.80 -14.91 -7.13
N TYR A 112 -1.90 -15.21 -5.83
CA TYR A 112 -2.43 -16.48 -5.36
C TYR A 112 -3.89 -16.69 -5.80
N CYS A 113 -4.77 -15.71 -5.59
CA CYS A 113 -6.16 -15.80 -6.03
C CYS A 113 -6.27 -15.93 -7.55
N TYR A 114 -5.39 -15.30 -8.31
CA TYR A 114 -5.32 -15.46 -9.77
C TYR A 114 -4.97 -16.90 -10.14
N THR A 115 -3.95 -17.49 -9.49
CA THR A 115 -3.61 -18.91 -9.74
C THR A 115 -4.78 -19.84 -9.42
N MET A 116 -5.49 -19.61 -8.31
CA MET A 116 -6.67 -20.41 -7.93
C MET A 116 -7.83 -20.28 -8.92
N TRP A 117 -8.06 -19.06 -9.42
CA TRP A 117 -9.07 -18.85 -10.45
C TRP A 117 -8.70 -19.55 -11.76
N THR A 118 -7.46 -19.40 -12.25
CA THR A 118 -7.01 -20.04 -13.50
C THR A 118 -6.95 -21.56 -13.43
N ALA A 119 -6.77 -22.13 -12.23
CA ALA A 119 -6.85 -23.57 -11.98
C ALA A 119 -8.29 -24.11 -11.95
N GLY A 120 -9.31 -23.25 -12.04
CA GLY A 120 -10.72 -23.65 -12.14
C GLY A 120 -11.41 -23.93 -10.81
N HIS A 121 -10.88 -23.45 -9.68
CA HIS A 121 -11.46 -23.72 -8.36
C HIS A 121 -12.82 -23.04 -8.12
N ALA A 122 -12.83 -21.71 -8.02
CA ALA A 122 -14.06 -20.95 -7.79
C ALA A 122 -13.99 -19.58 -8.50
N TYR A 123 -15.13 -19.10 -8.99
CA TYR A 123 -15.18 -17.78 -9.64
C TYR A 123 -15.03 -16.64 -8.62
N THR A 124 -15.35 -16.89 -7.35
CA THR A 124 -15.27 -15.93 -6.24
C THR A 124 -13.85 -15.38 -6.02
N TYR A 125 -12.81 -16.13 -6.38
CA TYR A 125 -11.42 -15.66 -6.37
C TYR A 125 -11.19 -14.43 -7.26
N THR A 126 -12.00 -14.22 -8.31
CA THR A 126 -11.91 -13.04 -9.19
C THR A 126 -12.11 -11.72 -8.45
N ILE A 127 -12.96 -11.70 -7.41
CA ILE A 127 -13.22 -10.51 -6.61
C ILE A 127 -11.93 -10.10 -5.90
N SER A 128 -11.28 -11.03 -5.22
CA SER A 128 -10.00 -10.79 -4.54
C SER A 128 -8.91 -10.38 -5.54
N VAL A 129 -8.85 -10.98 -6.73
CA VAL A 129 -7.91 -10.56 -7.79
C VAL A 129 -8.13 -9.10 -8.16
N VAL A 130 -9.36 -8.71 -8.50
CA VAL A 130 -9.65 -7.34 -8.96
C VAL A 130 -9.34 -6.32 -7.88
N VAL A 131 -9.76 -6.58 -6.64
CA VAL A 131 -9.59 -5.60 -5.56
C VAL A 131 -8.13 -5.53 -5.09
N HIS A 132 -7.46 -6.65 -4.86
CA HIS A 132 -6.04 -6.63 -4.45
C HIS A 132 -5.13 -6.16 -5.57
N ALA A 133 -5.39 -6.50 -6.85
CA ALA A 133 -4.62 -5.95 -7.97
C ALA A 133 -4.82 -4.43 -8.10
N GLY A 134 -6.06 -3.95 -7.92
CA GLY A 134 -6.36 -2.52 -7.92
C GLY A 134 -5.61 -1.77 -6.80
N LEU A 135 -5.67 -2.29 -5.57
CA LEU A 135 -4.92 -1.73 -4.44
C LEU A 135 -3.40 -1.81 -4.68
N ALA A 136 -2.88 -2.91 -5.22
CA ALA A 136 -1.47 -3.03 -5.57
C ALA A 136 -1.05 -2.03 -6.65
N ALA A 137 -1.88 -1.77 -7.66
CA ALA A 137 -1.60 -0.75 -8.67
C ALA A 137 -1.55 0.66 -8.06
N ILE A 138 -2.47 0.98 -7.14
CA ILE A 138 -2.44 2.26 -6.39
C ILE A 138 -1.20 2.33 -5.49
N GLY A 139 -0.88 1.26 -4.76
CA GLY A 139 0.30 1.22 -3.89
C GLY A 139 1.61 1.37 -4.67
N LEU A 140 1.70 0.74 -5.85
CA LEU A 140 2.83 0.89 -6.76
C LEU A 140 2.93 2.30 -7.32
N TRP A 141 1.80 2.93 -7.64
CA TRP A 141 1.75 4.35 -8.02
C TRP A 141 2.29 5.24 -6.90
N VAL A 142 1.83 5.04 -5.66
CA VAL A 142 2.32 5.79 -4.49
C VAL A 142 3.81 5.53 -4.26
N MET A 143 4.28 4.30 -4.45
CA MET A 143 5.69 3.96 -4.27
C MET A 143 6.58 4.63 -5.33
N MET A 144 6.12 4.70 -6.59
CA MET A 144 6.88 5.29 -7.69
C MET A 144 6.83 6.83 -7.71
N PHE A 145 5.68 7.41 -7.37
CA PHE A 145 5.40 8.84 -7.58
C PHE A 145 5.16 9.63 -6.29
N GLY A 146 4.84 8.97 -5.18
CA GLY A 146 4.63 9.61 -3.88
C GLY A 146 5.90 9.73 -3.03
N THR A 147 6.83 8.78 -3.13
CA THR A 147 8.00 8.70 -2.22
C THR A 147 9.08 9.76 -2.45
N SER A 148 9.00 10.56 -3.51
CA SER A 148 9.96 11.64 -3.76
C SER A 148 9.27 12.93 -4.15
N ASP A 149 9.43 13.95 -3.32
CA ASP A 149 9.17 15.31 -3.77
C ASP A 149 10.13 15.67 -4.91
N GLY A 150 9.55 16.14 -6.02
CA GLY A 150 10.32 16.68 -7.13
C GLY A 150 11.20 17.80 -6.61
N ARG A 151 12.53 17.62 -6.62
CA ARG A 151 13.49 18.65 -6.18
C ARG A 151 13.66 19.69 -7.29
N ILE A 152 12.59 20.40 -7.61
CA ILE A 152 12.61 21.44 -8.63
C ILE A 152 13.27 22.70 -8.05
N SER A 153 14.24 23.23 -8.79
CA SER A 153 14.91 24.47 -8.43
C SER A 153 13.97 25.66 -8.62
N ARG A 154 13.62 26.35 -7.52
CA ARG A 154 12.81 27.59 -7.57
C ARG A 154 13.41 28.69 -8.46
N LYS A 155 14.72 28.69 -8.67
CA LYS A 155 15.42 29.70 -9.49
C LYS A 155 15.41 29.39 -10.99
N THR A 156 15.32 28.12 -11.37
CA THR A 156 15.54 27.70 -12.76
C THR A 156 14.43 26.82 -13.32
N GLY A 157 13.46 26.40 -12.50
CA GLY A 157 12.40 25.46 -12.89
C GLY A 157 12.89 24.04 -13.23
N ALA A 158 14.20 23.82 -13.27
CA ALA A 158 14.80 22.53 -13.59
C ALA A 158 14.84 21.61 -12.37
N ASP A 159 14.64 20.31 -12.59
CA ASP A 159 14.83 19.28 -11.56
C ASP A 159 16.31 19.23 -11.15
N LYS A 160 16.58 19.26 -9.85
CA LYS A 160 17.93 19.21 -9.29
C LYS A 160 18.56 17.82 -9.40
N ARG A 161 17.77 16.75 -9.59
CA ARG A 161 18.27 15.36 -9.66
C ARG A 161 18.63 14.89 -11.06
N THR A 162 18.42 15.70 -12.11
CA THR A 162 18.88 15.35 -13.48
C THR A 162 20.41 15.35 -13.54
N SER A 163 20.98 14.21 -13.95
CA SER A 163 22.40 14.06 -14.27
C SER A 163 22.59 13.91 -15.78
N GLY A 164 23.73 14.37 -16.29
CA GLY A 164 24.19 14.15 -17.67
C GLY A 164 25.26 13.07 -17.78
N PHE A 165 25.34 12.17 -16.80
CA PHE A 165 26.29 11.07 -16.77
C PHE A 165 25.54 9.73 -16.76
N PRO A 166 25.95 8.72 -17.55
CA PRO A 166 27.10 8.73 -18.47
C PRO A 166 26.82 9.33 -19.85
N PHE A 167 25.56 9.65 -20.17
CA PHE A 167 25.17 10.19 -21.48
C PHE A 167 24.62 11.61 -21.36
N LYS A 168 24.83 12.38 -22.44
CA LYS A 168 24.36 13.77 -22.56
C LYS A 168 22.85 13.85 -22.29
N ASN A 169 22.48 14.64 -21.30
CA ASN A 169 21.10 14.91 -20.92
C ASN A 169 20.81 16.40 -21.08
N VAL A 170 19.94 16.76 -22.02
CA VAL A 170 19.56 18.15 -22.33
C VAL A 170 18.91 18.84 -21.13
N GLU A 171 18.18 18.10 -20.29
CA GLU A 171 17.58 18.64 -19.07
C GLU A 171 18.62 18.95 -17.99
N ALA A 172 19.68 18.14 -17.90
CA ALA A 172 20.82 18.42 -17.02
C ALA A 172 21.65 19.63 -17.50
N GLU A 173 21.70 19.88 -18.82
CA GLU A 173 22.37 21.06 -19.38
C GLU A 173 21.62 22.37 -19.05
N LYS A 174 20.28 22.37 -19.12
CA LYS A 174 19.45 23.54 -18.75
C LYS A 174 19.68 23.99 -17.30
N LYS A 175 19.93 23.04 -16.39
CA LYS A 175 20.31 23.32 -14.99
C LYS A 175 21.67 24.04 -14.87
N ASN A 176 22.63 23.74 -15.75
CA ASN A 176 23.99 24.29 -15.70
C ASN A 176 24.20 25.52 -16.58
N ALA A 177 23.27 25.82 -17.50
CA ALA A 177 23.35 26.95 -18.43
C ALA A 177 23.50 28.32 -17.72
N GLY A 178 22.89 28.49 -16.54
CA GLY A 178 23.00 29.72 -15.74
C GLY A 178 24.27 29.85 -14.89
N LYS A 179 25.12 28.80 -14.81
CA LYS A 179 26.36 28.81 -14.00
C LYS A 179 27.63 29.09 -14.82
N LYS A 180 27.55 29.13 -16.15
CA LYS A 180 28.66 29.54 -17.03
C LYS A 180 28.77 31.07 -17.06
N ARG A 181 29.17 31.68 -15.95
CA ARG A 181 29.64 33.06 -15.88
C ARG A 181 30.46 33.26 -14.60
N VAL A 182 31.69 32.76 -14.61
CA VAL A 182 32.95 33.39 -14.12
C VAL A 182 34.08 32.72 -14.90
#